data_AF-A0A957VQ69-F1
#
_entry.id   AF-A0A957VQ69-F1
#
_cell.length_a   1.000
_cell.length_b   1.000
_cell.length_c   1.000
_cell.angle_alpha   90.00
_cell.angle_beta   90.00
_cell.angle_gamma   90.00
#
_symmetry.space_group_name_H-M   'P 1'
#
loop_
_entity.id
_entity.type
_entity.pdbx_description
1 polymer ?
#
loop_
_entity_poly.entity_id
_entity_poly.type
_entity_poly.pdbx_seq_one_letter_code
_entity_poly.pdbx_strand_id
1 'polypeptide(L)'
;MQVELLAYTRQNPALTPDAVAGHSDLATIPQGHGAFPEQLIEYAGRVCYRSTHRMGTAPEFISARVREGHEDIIEHVVVTLRIANSVEPLRWRMLNRHCEVSDVGDSAWIVSGNTRVWLDFFRQGEAHEAIPILKRIAPKVFDEFD
;
A
#
# COMPACT_ATOMS: atom_id res chain seq x y z
N MET A 1 20.37 9.41 2.03
CA MET A 1 19.21 8.98 2.84
C MET A 1 19.24 7.48 3.05
N GLN A 2 18.98 6.98 4.26
CA GLN A 2 18.82 5.54 4.54
C GLN A 2 17.35 5.25 4.82
N VAL A 3 16.81 4.22 4.16
CA VAL A 3 15.40 3.84 4.26
C VAL A 3 15.28 2.41 4.76
N GLU A 4 14.49 2.21 5.80
CA GLU A 4 14.23 0.90 6.41
C GLU A 4 12.72 0.68 6.55
N LEU A 5 12.25 -0.53 6.23
CA LEU A 5 10.87 -0.94 6.44
C LEU A 5 10.63 -1.27 7.93
N LEU A 6 9.74 -0.54 8.59
CA LEU A 6 9.34 -0.81 9.97
C LEU A 6 8.07 -1.66 10.05
N ALA A 7 7.05 -1.30 9.28
CA ALA A 7 5.76 -1.97 9.28
C ALA A 7 5.03 -1.81 7.96
N TYR A 8 4.11 -2.74 7.69
CA TYR A 8 3.13 -2.62 6.60
C TYR A 8 1.86 -3.41 6.97
N THR A 9 0.76 -3.18 6.23
CA THR A 9 -0.47 -3.96 6.41
C THR A 9 -0.22 -5.45 6.18
N ARG A 10 -0.50 -6.28 7.20
CA ARG A 10 -0.38 -7.75 7.15
C ARG A 10 -1.70 -8.40 7.52
N GLN A 11 -1.93 -9.60 7.00
CA GLN A 11 -3.08 -10.40 7.39
C GLN A 11 -3.00 -10.71 8.88
N ASN A 12 -4.09 -10.49 9.60
CA ASN A 12 -4.22 -11.00 10.96
C ASN A 12 -4.24 -12.55 10.88
N PRO A 13 -3.30 -13.27 11.53
CA PRO A 13 -3.23 -14.73 11.47
C PRO A 13 -4.50 -15.45 11.96
N ALA A 14 -5.32 -14.77 12.79
CA ALA A 14 -6.60 -15.31 13.25
C ALA A 14 -7.72 -15.27 12.19
N LEU A 15 -7.56 -14.47 11.13
CA LEU A 15 -8.55 -14.35 10.04
C LEU A 15 -8.24 -15.37 8.94
N THR A 16 -8.42 -16.65 9.27
CA THR A 16 -8.37 -17.75 8.29
C THR A 16 -9.65 -17.79 7.45
N PRO A 17 -9.66 -18.42 6.26
CA PRO A 17 -10.87 -18.56 5.45
C PRO A 17 -12.05 -19.17 6.22
N ASP A 18 -11.79 -20.18 7.05
CA ASP A 18 -12.81 -20.81 7.89
C ASP A 18 -13.32 -19.87 8.98
N ALA A 19 -12.43 -19.07 9.59
CA ALA A 19 -12.80 -18.12 10.64
C ALA A 19 -13.68 -16.98 10.12
N VAL A 20 -13.60 -16.66 8.83
CA VAL A 20 -14.41 -15.63 8.17
C VAL A 20 -15.51 -16.22 7.29
N ALA A 21 -15.70 -17.54 7.30
CA ALA A 21 -16.77 -18.19 6.56
C ALA A 21 -18.14 -17.67 7.03
N GLY A 22 -19.00 -17.28 6.08
CA GLY A 22 -20.30 -16.67 6.37
C GLY A 22 -20.26 -15.18 6.73
N HIS A 23 -19.07 -14.57 6.86
CA HIS A 23 -18.93 -13.12 7.04
C HIS A 23 -18.68 -12.43 5.69
N SER A 24 -19.77 -12.18 4.95
CA SER A 24 -19.71 -11.56 3.62
C SER A 24 -18.78 -12.35 2.68
N ASP A 25 -18.09 -11.66 1.78
CA ASP A 25 -17.16 -12.24 0.81
C ASP A 25 -15.70 -12.23 1.29
N LEU A 26 -15.44 -12.05 2.60
CA LEU A 26 -14.07 -11.93 3.13
C LEU A 26 -13.20 -13.15 2.83
N ALA A 27 -13.80 -14.34 2.77
CA ALA A 27 -13.12 -15.59 2.40
C ALA A 27 -12.55 -15.57 0.96
N THR A 28 -12.93 -14.60 0.13
CA THR A 28 -12.40 -14.47 -1.25
C THR A 28 -11.06 -13.72 -1.32
N ILE A 29 -10.65 -12.99 -0.27
CA ILE A 29 -9.40 -12.20 -0.27
C ILE A 29 -8.20 -13.05 -0.71
N PRO A 30 -7.94 -14.25 -0.16
CA PRO A 30 -6.76 -15.05 -0.53
C PRO A 30 -6.73 -15.55 -1.97
N GLN A 31 -7.83 -15.40 -2.72
CA GLN A 31 -7.92 -15.80 -4.13
C GLN A 31 -7.30 -14.76 -5.07
N GLY A 32 -7.03 -13.54 -4.60
CA GLY A 32 -6.39 -12.49 -5.38
C GLY A 32 -4.95 -12.82 -5.76
N HIS A 33 -4.43 -12.11 -6.76
CA HIS A 33 -3.03 -12.25 -7.16
C HIS A 33 -2.07 -11.61 -6.16
N GLY A 34 -0.83 -12.13 -6.12
CA GLY A 34 0.24 -11.55 -5.33
C GLY A 34 0.16 -11.87 -3.84
N ALA A 35 0.74 -10.99 -3.02
CA ALA A 35 0.72 -11.11 -1.57
C ALA A 35 -0.53 -10.46 -0.97
N PHE A 36 -0.76 -10.68 0.33
CA PHE A 36 -1.93 -10.16 1.05
C PHE A 36 -2.24 -8.66 0.81
N PRO A 37 -1.26 -7.73 0.75
CA PRO A 37 -1.55 -6.33 0.43
C PRO A 37 -2.29 -6.14 -0.90
N GLU A 38 -1.87 -6.80 -1.97
CA GLU A 38 -2.52 -6.71 -3.28
C GLU A 38 -3.87 -7.44 -3.30
N GLN A 39 -3.96 -8.58 -2.62
CA GLN A 39 -5.23 -9.27 -2.42
C GLN A 39 -6.27 -8.39 -1.72
N LEU A 40 -5.86 -7.65 -0.69
CA LEU A 40 -6.73 -6.72 0.03
C LEU A 40 -7.18 -5.56 -0.87
N ILE A 41 -6.27 -5.00 -1.67
CA ILE A 41 -6.56 -3.93 -2.64
C ILE A 41 -7.54 -4.41 -3.72
N GLU A 42 -7.29 -5.58 -4.32
CA GLU A 42 -8.18 -6.17 -5.32
C GLU A 42 -9.57 -6.41 -4.72
N TYR A 43 -9.64 -6.95 -3.50
CA TYR A 43 -10.89 -7.14 -2.78
C TYR A 43 -11.65 -5.82 -2.58
N ALA A 44 -10.97 -4.78 -2.09
CA ALA A 44 -11.57 -3.46 -1.90
C ALA A 44 -12.23 -2.94 -3.20
N GLY A 45 -11.53 -3.02 -4.33
CA GLY A 45 -12.09 -2.64 -5.61
C GLY A 45 -13.25 -3.53 -6.05
N ARG A 46 -13.16 -4.85 -5.85
CA ARG A 46 -14.19 -5.79 -6.29
C ARG A 46 -15.47 -5.74 -5.46
N VAL A 47 -15.39 -5.38 -4.18
CA VAL A 47 -16.56 -5.15 -3.32
C VAL A 47 -17.41 -4.01 -3.90
N CYS A 48 -16.79 -2.93 -4.35
CA CYS A 48 -17.50 -1.79 -4.96
C CYS A 48 -18.33 -2.20 -6.19
N TYR A 49 -17.85 -3.17 -6.97
CA TYR A 49 -18.55 -3.70 -8.14
C TYR A 49 -19.33 -5.00 -7.88
N ARG A 50 -19.42 -5.47 -6.63
CA ARG A 50 -20.02 -6.77 -6.25
C ARG A 50 -19.48 -7.94 -7.09
N SER A 51 -18.17 -7.94 -7.29
CA SER A 51 -17.46 -8.84 -8.22
C SER A 51 -16.36 -9.66 -7.54
N THR A 52 -16.47 -9.86 -6.23
CA THR A 52 -15.57 -10.66 -5.38
C THR A 52 -15.44 -12.12 -5.84
N HIS A 53 -16.46 -12.67 -6.51
CA HIS A 53 -16.37 -13.97 -7.20
C HIS A 53 -15.34 -14.01 -8.35
N ARG A 54 -14.76 -12.87 -8.73
CA ARG A 54 -13.71 -12.74 -9.77
C ARG A 54 -12.34 -12.39 -9.19
N MET A 55 -12.14 -12.47 -7.88
CA MET A 55 -10.81 -12.33 -7.26
C MET A 55 -9.80 -13.22 -7.99
N GLY A 56 -8.62 -12.68 -8.33
CA GLY A 56 -7.55 -13.45 -8.97
C GLY A 56 -7.78 -13.84 -10.43
N THR A 57 -8.78 -13.25 -11.11
CA THR A 57 -9.00 -13.53 -12.55
C THR A 57 -8.35 -12.50 -13.48
N ALA A 58 -7.75 -11.43 -12.92
CA ALA A 58 -7.19 -10.32 -13.68
C ALA A 58 -5.88 -9.84 -13.02
N PRO A 59 -4.70 -10.36 -13.45
CA PRO A 59 -3.40 -10.01 -12.87
C PRO A 59 -3.08 -8.52 -12.85
N GLU A 60 -3.60 -7.79 -13.84
CA GLU A 60 -3.39 -6.34 -14.00
C GLU A 60 -4.52 -5.50 -13.41
N PHE A 61 -5.38 -6.07 -12.57
CA PHE A 61 -6.53 -5.36 -12.02
C PHE A 61 -6.10 -4.08 -11.28
N ILE A 62 -5.12 -4.18 -10.38
CA ILE A 62 -4.65 -3.06 -9.56
C ILE A 62 -3.99 -1.99 -10.42
N SER A 63 -3.02 -2.37 -11.27
CA SER A 63 -2.31 -1.43 -12.14
C SER A 63 -3.25 -0.72 -13.12
N ALA A 64 -4.28 -1.42 -13.61
CA ALA A 64 -5.34 -0.80 -14.42
C ALA A 64 -6.16 0.22 -13.63
N ARG A 65 -6.59 -0.10 -12.41
CA ARG A 65 -7.36 0.83 -11.56
C ARG A 65 -6.55 2.07 -11.19
N VAL A 66 -5.27 1.92 -10.86
CA VAL A 66 -4.36 3.05 -10.60
C VAL A 66 -4.24 3.94 -11.84
N ARG A 67 -4.04 3.36 -13.03
CA ARG A 67 -3.95 4.12 -14.29
C ARG A 67 -5.24 4.88 -14.64
N GLU A 68 -6.38 4.35 -14.23
CA GLU A 68 -7.69 4.99 -14.39
C GLU A 68 -7.99 6.06 -13.33
N GLY A 69 -7.14 6.21 -12.32
CA GLY A 69 -7.33 7.14 -11.19
C GLY A 69 -8.26 6.63 -10.08
N HIS A 70 -8.64 5.35 -10.12
CA HIS A 70 -9.40 4.67 -9.05
C HIS A 70 -8.46 4.25 -7.90
N GLU A 71 -7.88 5.24 -7.23
CA GLU A 71 -6.83 5.06 -6.23
C GLU A 71 -7.34 4.93 -4.78
N ASP A 72 -8.63 5.10 -4.55
CA ASP A 72 -9.24 4.86 -3.25
C ASP A 72 -9.00 3.41 -2.76
N ILE A 73 -8.97 2.44 -3.68
CA ILE A 73 -8.77 1.03 -3.36
C ILE A 73 -7.36 0.73 -2.81
N ILE A 74 -6.36 1.56 -3.15
CA ILE A 74 -4.97 1.36 -2.70
C ILE A 74 -4.72 1.98 -1.31
N GLU A 75 -5.68 2.75 -0.77
CA GLU A 75 -5.57 3.35 0.57
C GLU A 75 -5.66 2.32 1.71
N HIS A 76 -6.12 1.10 1.42
CA HIS A 76 -6.24 0.00 2.39
C HIS A 76 -4.90 -0.58 2.87
N VAL A 77 -3.81 -0.29 2.18
CA VAL A 77 -2.46 -0.74 2.55
C VAL A 77 -1.67 0.44 3.08
N VAL A 78 -1.18 0.32 4.31
CA VAL A 78 -0.32 1.29 4.99
C VAL A 78 1.09 0.72 5.07
N VAL A 79 2.08 1.59 4.84
CA VAL A 79 3.50 1.27 4.96
C VAL A 79 4.17 2.34 5.80
N THR A 80 4.98 1.90 6.76
CA THR A 80 5.72 2.74 7.68
C THR A 80 7.21 2.47 7.52
N LEU A 81 7.97 3.53 7.26
CA LEU A 81 9.41 3.48 7.03
C LEU A 81 10.15 4.31 8.09
N ARG A 82 11.36 3.87 8.43
CA ARG A 82 12.36 4.70 9.09
C ARG A 82 13.22 5.36 8.03
N ILE A 83 13.36 6.68 8.12
CA ILE A 83 14.22 7.48 7.25
C ILE A 83 15.31 8.09 8.11
N ALA A 84 16.56 7.70 7.88
CA ALA A 84 17.72 8.23 8.62
C ALA A 84 18.67 9.00 7.70
N ASN A 85 19.46 9.90 8.29
CA ASN A 85 20.43 10.73 7.60
C ASN A 85 19.78 11.58 6.47
N SER A 86 18.61 12.15 6.76
CA SER A 86 17.88 13.03 5.85
C SER A 86 16.98 13.98 6.64
N VAL A 87 16.72 15.16 6.08
CA VAL A 87 15.72 16.12 6.58
C VAL A 87 14.49 16.20 5.67
N GLU A 88 14.50 15.50 4.53
CA GLU A 88 13.40 15.51 3.56
C GLU A 88 12.03 15.14 4.14
N PRO A 89 11.90 14.21 5.11
CA PRO A 89 10.61 13.92 5.72
C PRO A 89 9.87 15.15 6.29
N LEU A 90 10.59 16.21 6.69
CA LEU A 90 9.98 17.46 7.16
C LEU A 90 9.08 18.12 6.10
N ARG A 91 9.44 18.05 4.81
CA ARG A 91 8.61 18.62 3.72
C ARG A 91 7.47 17.69 3.29
N TRP A 92 7.60 16.38 3.51
CA TRP A 92 6.63 15.41 2.99
C TRP A 92 5.22 15.59 3.57
N ARG A 93 5.09 16.02 4.83
CA ARG A 93 3.77 16.37 5.42
C ARG A 93 3.13 17.60 4.76
N MET A 94 3.93 18.51 4.20
CA MET A 94 3.43 19.67 3.45
C MET A 94 2.99 19.28 2.04
N LEU A 95 3.64 18.29 1.43
CA LEU A 95 3.29 17.78 0.10
C LEU A 95 2.03 16.91 0.15
N ASN A 96 1.91 16.07 1.17
CA ASN A 96 0.72 15.26 1.39
C ASN A 96 0.33 15.27 2.87
N ARG A 97 -0.77 15.96 3.20
CA ARG A 97 -1.28 16.09 4.57
C ARG A 97 -1.72 14.77 5.22
N HIS A 98 -1.84 13.69 4.44
CA HIS A 98 -2.17 12.35 4.93
C HIS A 98 -0.93 11.52 5.28
N CYS A 99 0.26 12.07 5.07
CA CYS A 99 1.52 11.52 5.55
C CYS A 99 1.75 11.89 7.02
N GLU A 100 1.99 10.89 7.84
CA GLU A 100 2.42 11.07 9.23
C GLU A 100 3.94 11.02 9.31
N VAL A 101 4.53 12.03 9.93
CA VAL A 101 5.98 12.16 10.10
C VAL A 101 6.25 12.42 11.57
N SER A 102 7.04 11.56 12.21
CA SER A 102 7.44 11.66 13.61
C SER A 102 8.96 11.74 13.71
N ASP A 103 9.46 12.75 14.40
CA ASP A 103 10.88 12.87 14.78
C ASP A 103 11.19 11.81 15.86
N VAL A 104 12.26 11.05 15.67
CA VAL A 104 12.74 10.06 16.64
C VAL A 104 14.17 10.33 17.11
N GLY A 105 14.69 11.54 16.84
CA GLY A 105 16.05 11.95 17.18
C GLY A 105 17.10 11.43 16.18
N ASP A 106 18.36 11.82 16.41
CA ASP A 106 19.53 11.33 15.66
C ASP A 106 19.41 11.45 14.13
N SER A 107 18.80 12.54 13.65
CA SER A 107 18.53 12.77 12.22
C SER A 107 17.72 11.63 11.58
N ALA A 108 16.80 11.05 12.33
CA ALA A 108 15.92 9.98 11.90
C ALA A 108 14.43 10.31 12.13
N TRP A 109 13.61 9.79 11.23
CA TRP A 109 12.19 10.03 11.15
C TRP A 109 11.45 8.71 10.97
N ILE A 110 10.28 8.60 11.58
CA ILE A 110 9.29 7.58 11.20
C ILE A 110 8.29 8.25 10.27
N VAL A 111 8.12 7.68 9.07
CA VAL A 111 7.19 8.16 8.05
C VAL A 111 6.17 7.07 7.78
N SER A 112 4.89 7.39 7.92
CA SER A 112 3.79 6.45 7.71
C SER A 112 2.76 7.03 6.75
N GLY A 113 2.38 6.23 5.76
CA GLY A 113 1.37 6.60 4.77
C GLY A 113 0.75 5.37 4.12
N ASN A 114 -0.46 5.52 3.60
CA ASN A 114 -1.04 4.48 2.74
C ASN A 114 -0.35 4.46 1.36
N THR A 115 -0.57 3.42 0.56
CA THR A 115 0.13 3.30 -0.72
C THR A 115 -0.24 4.40 -1.73
N ARG A 116 -1.40 5.07 -1.57
CA ARG A 116 -1.74 6.27 -2.35
C ARG A 116 -0.85 7.46 -2.00
N VAL A 117 -0.55 7.67 -0.72
CA VAL A 117 0.39 8.71 -0.27
C VAL A 117 1.79 8.46 -0.85
N TRP A 118 2.26 7.20 -0.80
CA TRP A 118 3.56 6.84 -1.38
C TRP A 118 3.59 7.02 -2.90
N LEU A 119 2.53 6.62 -3.59
CA LEU A 119 2.36 6.81 -5.03
C LEU A 119 2.42 8.29 -5.41
N ASP A 120 1.70 9.13 -4.67
CA ASP A 120 1.70 10.59 -4.84
C ASP A 120 3.11 11.20 -4.64
N PHE A 121 3.84 10.79 -3.60
CA PHE A 121 5.24 11.21 -3.44
C PHE A 121 6.11 10.83 -4.63
N PHE A 122 6.03 9.59 -5.11
CA PHE A 122 6.85 9.16 -6.23
C PHE A 122 6.54 9.96 -7.51
N ARG A 123 5.26 10.26 -7.76
CA ARG A 123 4.82 11.13 -8.87
C ARG A 123 5.32 12.56 -8.75
N GLN A 124 5.48 13.07 -7.53
CA GLN A 124 6.04 14.39 -7.25
C GLN A 124 7.58 14.43 -7.25
N GLY A 125 8.25 13.30 -7.50
CA GLY A 125 9.72 13.22 -7.50
C GLY A 125 10.33 13.07 -6.11
N GLU A 126 9.54 12.62 -5.14
CA GLU A 126 9.92 12.52 -3.72
C GLU A 126 10.04 11.06 -3.28
N ALA A 127 10.86 10.81 -2.26
CA ALA A 127 10.99 9.51 -1.59
C ALA A 127 11.35 8.32 -2.52
N HIS A 128 11.98 8.55 -3.68
CA HIS A 128 12.28 7.51 -4.68
C HIS A 128 13.13 6.37 -4.13
N GLU A 129 13.97 6.60 -3.12
CA GLU A 129 14.75 5.57 -2.43
C GLU A 129 13.86 4.52 -1.74
N ALA A 130 12.59 4.82 -1.50
CA ALA A 130 11.62 3.89 -0.94
C ALA A 130 10.98 2.97 -1.99
N ILE A 131 11.06 3.29 -3.30
CA ILE A 131 10.42 2.53 -4.39
C ILE A 131 10.74 1.03 -4.31
N PRO A 132 12.01 0.58 -4.16
CA PRO A 132 12.32 -0.86 -4.11
C PRO A 132 11.67 -1.57 -2.90
N ILE A 133 11.45 -0.86 -1.79
CA ILE A 133 10.77 -1.41 -0.61
C ILE A 133 9.27 -1.56 -0.89
N LEU A 134 8.65 -0.49 -1.42
CA LEU A 134 7.23 -0.45 -1.70
C LEU A 134 6.81 -1.45 -2.80
N LYS A 135 7.64 -1.61 -3.85
CA LYS A 135 7.42 -2.62 -4.91
C LYS A 135 7.50 -4.05 -4.42
N ARG A 136 8.21 -4.34 -3.32
CA ARG A 136 8.18 -5.67 -2.70
C ARG A 136 6.89 -5.95 -1.93
N ILE A 137 6.15 -4.91 -1.55
CA ILE A 137 4.91 -5.01 -0.76
C ILE A 137 3.69 -5.09 -1.68
N ALA A 138 3.60 -4.19 -2.66
CA ALA A 138 2.48 -4.08 -3.58
C ALA A 138 2.96 -3.65 -4.98
N PRO A 139 3.66 -4.51 -5.73
CA PRO A 139 4.27 -4.17 -7.00
C PRO A 139 3.30 -3.49 -7.98
N LYS A 140 2.08 -4.00 -8.12
CA LYS A 140 1.07 -3.51 -9.08
C LYS A 140 0.54 -2.11 -8.78
N VAL A 141 0.73 -1.61 -7.56
CA VAL A 141 0.43 -0.21 -7.23
C VAL A 141 1.45 0.75 -7.85
N PHE A 142 2.70 0.29 -7.98
CA PHE A 142 3.85 1.12 -8.37
C PHE A 142 4.46 0.69 -9.73
N ASP A 143 3.68 -0.02 -10.56
CA ASP A 143 4.06 -0.47 -11.91
C ASP A 143 4.52 0.70 -12.81
N GLU A 144 4.08 1.94 -12.56
CA GLU A 144 4.50 3.11 -13.35
C GLU A 144 5.96 3.55 -13.09
N PHE A 145 6.64 2.97 -12.10
CA PHE A 145 8.05 3.24 -11.75
C PHE A 145 8.95 2.03 -12.03
N ASP A 146 8.65 1.23 -13.06
CA ASP A 146 9.53 0.20 -13.63
C ASP A 146 10.57 0.78 -14.60
#